data_AF-A0A9D3P785-F1
#
_entry.id   AF-A0A9D3P785-F1
#
_cell.length_a   1.000
_cell.length_b   1.000
_cell.length_c   1.000
_cell.angle_alpha   90.00
_cell.angle_beta   90.00
_cell.angle_gamma   90.00
#
_symmetry.space_group_name_H-M   'P 1'
#
loop_
_entity.id
_entity.type
_entity.pdbx_description
1 polymer ?
#
loop_
_entity_poly.entity_id
_entity_poly.type
_entity_poly.pdbx_seq_one_letter_code
_entity_poly.pdbx_strand_id
1 'polypeptide(L)'
;MITKGVSSDEIRLDQSPAVVKRPGETVKISCKIHGFDMTEYYMQPGKALEWLGQMDAGKNQPIYTETVKNQLTFTKDVSASLDL
;
A
#
# COMPACT_ATOMS: atom_id res chain seq x y z
N MET A 1 -4.15 17.29 -0.49
CA MET A 1 -4.88 16.98 -1.74
C MET A 1 -5.15 15.48 -1.75
N ILE A 2 -6.43 15.09 -1.80
CA ILE A 2 -6.84 13.67 -1.86
C ILE A 2 -6.82 13.28 -3.33
N THR A 3 -5.82 12.53 -3.77
CA THR A 3 -5.91 11.88 -5.08
C THR A 3 -6.79 10.66 -4.92
N LYS A 4 -8.03 10.74 -5.40
CA LYS A 4 -8.81 9.54 -5.72
C LYS A 4 -7.91 8.64 -6.58
N GLY A 5 -7.61 7.45 -6.08
CA GLY A 5 -6.88 6.44 -6.83
C GLY A 5 -7.62 6.05 -8.10
N VAL A 6 -6.89 5.43 -9.03
CA VAL A 6 -7.38 4.91 -10.31
C VAL A 6 -8.74 4.21 -10.13
N SER A 7 -9.74 4.67 -10.88
CA SER A 7 -11.09 4.10 -10.92
C SER A 7 -11.32 3.57 -12.33
N SER A 8 -10.95 2.31 -12.55
CA SER A 8 -11.67 1.46 -13.52
C SER A 8 -12.66 0.65 -12.70
N ASP A 9 -13.87 0.39 -13.20
CA ASP A 9 -14.99 -0.20 -12.44
C ASP A 9 -14.68 -1.57 -11.77
N GLU A 10 -13.51 -2.16 -12.07
CA GLU A 10 -13.03 -3.44 -11.57
C GLU A 10 -12.04 -3.33 -10.39
N ILE A 11 -11.23 -2.26 -10.27
CA ILE A 11 -10.17 -2.16 -9.24
C ILE A 11 -10.39 -0.93 -8.35
N ARG A 12 -10.45 -1.14 -7.03
CA ARG A 12 -10.65 -0.06 -6.05
C ARG A 12 -9.69 -0.17 -4.86
N LEU A 13 -9.18 0.98 -4.40
CA LEU A 13 -8.25 1.11 -3.28
C LEU A 13 -8.89 1.92 -2.15
N ASP A 14 -9.14 1.28 -1.01
CA ASP A 14 -9.73 1.88 0.18
C ASP A 14 -8.64 2.15 1.23
N GLN A 15 -8.21 3.41 1.34
CA GLN A 15 -7.17 3.83 2.28
C GLN A 15 -7.76 4.26 3.63
N SER A 16 -7.01 4.01 4.72
CA SER A 16 -7.33 4.56 6.05
C SER A 16 -7.44 6.10 6.01
N PRO A 17 -8.28 6.70 6.86
CA PRO A 17 -8.36 8.15 6.98
C PRO A 17 -7.01 8.80 7.30
N ALA A 18 -6.86 10.08 6.94
CA ALA A 18 -5.71 10.86 7.35
C ALA A 18 -5.66 10.99 8.88
N VAL A 19 -4.47 10.85 9.45
CA VAL A 19 -4.24 10.95 10.90
C VAL A 19 -3.15 11.98 11.16
N VAL A 20 -3.35 12.81 12.17
CA VAL A 20 -2.33 13.74 12.69
C VAL A 20 -1.87 13.24 14.05
N LYS A 21 -0.56 13.11 14.23
CA LYS A 21 0.10 12.68 15.47
C LYS A 21 1.26 13.62 15.79
N ARG A 22 1.73 13.57 17.03
CA ARG A 22 2.94 14.28 17.47
C ARG A 22 4.18 13.61 16.86
N PRO A 23 5.27 14.36 16.65
CA PRO A 23 6.54 13.78 16.23
C PRO A 23 7.00 12.65 17.18
N GLY A 24 7.46 11.54 16.62
CA GLY A 24 7.92 10.36 17.36
C GLY A 24 6.82 9.34 17.71
N GLU A 25 5.55 9.65 17.49
CA GLU A 25 4.47 8.66 17.60
C GLU A 25 4.38 7.80 16.33
N THR A 26 4.08 6.51 16.50
CA THR A 26 3.86 5.59 15.38
C THR A 26 2.48 5.81 14.76
N VAL A 27 2.45 5.92 13.43
CA VAL A 27 1.21 5.90 12.63
C VAL A 27 1.11 4.59 11.86
N LYS A 28 -0.11 4.07 11.74
CA LYS A 28 -0.41 2.94 10.85
C LYS A 28 -1.31 3.45 9.73
N ILE A 29 -0.86 3.28 8.49
CA ILE A 29 -1.64 3.54 7.28
C ILE A 29 -1.98 2.18 6.69
N SER A 30 -3.24 1.97 6.31
CA SER A 30 -3.69 0.73 5.65
C SER A 30 -4.36 1.05 4.33
N CYS A 31 -4.26 0.13 3.37
CA CYS A 31 -4.95 0.18 2.10
C CYS A 31 -5.55 -1.20 1.82
N LYS A 32 -6.85 -1.27 1.56
CA LYS A 32 -7.53 -2.49 1.12
C LYS A 32 -7.76 -2.41 -0.39
N ILE A 33 -7.36 -3.46 -1.10
CA ILE A 33 -7.56 -3.55 -2.55
C ILE A 33 -8.76 -4.45 -2.82
N HIS A 34 -9.60 -4.03 -3.76
CA HIS A 34 -10.79 -4.74 -4.21
C HIS A 34 -10.69 -5.01 -5.72
N GLY A 35 -11.21 -6.18 -6.13
CA GLY A 35 -11.29 -6.59 -7.54
C GLY A 35 -9.93 -6.77 -8.21
N PHE A 36 -8.90 -7.08 -7.42
CA PHE A 36 -7.56 -7.37 -7.89
C PHE A 36 -6.93 -8.44 -7.00
N ASP A 37 -6.46 -9.54 -7.60
CA ASP A 37 -5.70 -10.56 -6.90
C ASP A 37 -4.21 -10.18 -6.86
N MET A 38 -3.66 -10.07 -5.67
CA MET A 38 -2.27 -9.68 -5.43
C MET A 38 -1.32 -10.87 -5.62
N THR A 39 -1.38 -11.58 -6.75
CA THR A 39 -0.53 -12.76 -6.98
C THR A 39 0.61 -12.50 -7.96
N GLU A 40 0.48 -11.56 -8.93
CA GLU A 40 1.47 -11.48 -10.02
C GLU A 40 1.89 -10.09 -10.54
N TYR A 41 1.30 -8.96 -10.09
CA TYR A 41 1.63 -7.62 -10.65
C TYR A 41 2.26 -6.63 -9.67
N TYR A 42 3.14 -5.77 -10.20
CA TYR A 42 3.77 -4.66 -9.48
C TYR A 42 2.86 -3.43 -9.47
N MET A 43 2.58 -2.89 -8.29
CA MET A 43 1.96 -1.57 -8.16
C MET A 43 3.03 -0.48 -8.15
N GLN A 44 3.03 0.37 -9.19
CA GLN A 44 3.87 1.56 -9.24
C GLN A 44 3.04 2.81 -8.88
N PRO A 45 3.56 3.70 -8.03
CA PRO A 45 2.88 4.95 -7.71
C PRO A 45 2.98 5.93 -8.90
N GLY A 46 2.08 6.91 -8.94
CA GLY A 46 2.17 7.99 -9.93
C GLY A 46 3.42 8.89 -9.75
N LYS A 47 3.85 9.53 -10.84
CA LYS A 47 5.11 10.32 -10.95
C LYS A 47 5.24 11.55 -10.04
N ALA A 48 4.21 11.93 -9.29
CA ALA A 48 4.16 13.18 -8.53
C ALA A 48 4.56 13.04 -7.05
N LEU A 49 4.83 11.83 -6.57
CA LEU A 49 5.12 11.55 -5.16
C LEU A 49 6.47 10.86 -5.01
N GLU A 50 7.18 11.16 -3.93
CA GLU A 50 8.40 10.44 -3.55
C GLU A 50 8.04 8.98 -3.20
N TRP A 51 8.79 8.05 -3.77
CA TRP A 51 8.62 6.64 -3.48
C TRP A 51 9.32 6.29 -2.17
N LEU A 52 8.59 5.71 -1.22
CA LEU A 52 9.13 5.26 0.07
C LEU A 52 9.48 3.76 0.07
N GLY A 53 8.90 3.00 -0.87
CA GLY A 53 9.10 1.57 -1.00
C GLY A 53 7.88 0.85 -1.56
N GLN A 54 8.02 -0.45 -1.76
CA GLN A 54 7.03 -1.33 -2.36
C GLN A 54 6.91 -2.63 -1.55
N MET A 55 5.71 -3.21 -1.52
CA MET A 55 5.52 -4.61 -1.18
C MET A 55 5.27 -5.40 -2.46
N ASP A 56 6.04 -6.46 -2.67
CA ASP A 56 5.80 -7.38 -3.79
C ASP A 56 4.46 -8.10 -3.59
N ALA A 57 3.65 -8.19 -4.64
CA ALA A 57 2.37 -8.89 -4.60
C ALA A 57 2.57 -10.41 -4.61
N GLY A 58 3.48 -10.94 -5.44
CA GLY A 58 3.78 -12.38 -5.49
C GLY A 58 4.67 -12.87 -4.35
N LYS A 59 5.41 -11.98 -3.69
CA LYS A 59 6.34 -12.33 -2.59
C LYS A 59 6.02 -11.51 -1.34
N ASN A 60 6.05 -12.12 -0.16
CA ASN A 60 5.90 -11.37 1.10
C ASN A 60 7.20 -10.60 1.47
N GLN A 61 7.74 -9.84 0.53
CA GLN A 61 9.03 -9.19 0.61
C GLN A 61 8.88 -7.67 0.41
N PRO A 62 9.17 -6.85 1.44
CA PRO A 62 9.22 -5.41 1.29
C PRO A 62 10.54 -4.96 0.64
N ILE A 63 10.44 -3.94 -0.20
CA ILE A 63 11.56 -3.18 -0.76
C ILE A 63 11.41 -1.75 -0.24
N TYR A 64 12.44 -1.22 0.40
CA TYR A 64 12.44 0.13 0.96
C TYR A 64 13.37 1.03 0.14
N THR A 65 13.11 2.34 0.15
CA THR A 65 14.16 3.31 -0.20
C THR A 65 15.13 3.47 0.96
N GLU A 66 16.38 3.84 0.64
CA GLU A 66 17.46 3.94 1.64
C GLU A 66 17.13 4.94 2.76
N THR A 67 16.34 5.98 2.47
CA THR A 67 15.97 7.02 3.44
C THR A 67 15.06 6.52 4.55
N VAL A 68 14.25 5.48 4.31
CA VAL A 68 13.19 5.04 5.24
C VAL A 68 13.30 3.59 5.70
N LYS A 69 14.32 2.86 5.25
CA LYS A 69 14.52 1.42 5.53
C LYS A 69 14.46 1.04 7.01
N ASN A 70 14.84 1.95 7.91
CA ASN A 70 14.81 1.74 9.37
C ASN A 70 13.69 2.49 10.10
N GLN A 71 12.79 3.15 9.36
CA GLN A 71 11.73 4.00 9.90
C GLN A 71 10.33 3.46 9.59
N LEU A 72 10.18 2.71 8.51
CA LEU A 72 8.91 2.16 8.06
C LEU A 72 8.92 0.63 8.15
N THR A 73 7.72 0.07 8.29
CA THR A 73 7.49 -1.36 8.18
C THR A 73 6.32 -1.58 7.25
N PHE A 74 6.57 -2.22 6.11
CA PHE A 74 5.51 -2.66 5.22
C PHE A 74 5.03 -4.05 5.62
N THR A 75 3.73 -4.26 5.62
CA THR A 75 3.08 -5.55 5.85
C THR A 75 1.94 -5.71 4.86
N LYS A 76 1.68 -6.95 4.44
CA LYS A 76 0.55 -7.31 3.59
C LYS A 76 -0.16 -8.47 4.23
N ASP A 77 -1.48 -8.39 4.20
CA ASP A 77 -2.35 -9.49 4.55
C ASP A 77 -3.05 -9.93 3.26
N VAL A 78 -2.69 -11.11 2.77
CA VAL A 78 -3.41 -11.79 1.70
C VAL A 78 -4.25 -12.83 2.40
N SER A 79 -5.41 -12.41 2.91
CA SER A 79 -6.45 -13.38 3.19
C SER A 79 -6.77 -14.02 1.85
N ALA A 80 -6.37 -15.28 1.64
CA ALA A 80 -6.86 -16.06 0.52
C ALA A 80 -8.38 -16.17 0.68
N SER A 81 -9.10 -15.19 0.15
CA SER A 81 -10.53 -15.30 -0.08
C SER A 81 -10.70 -16.29 -1.22
N LEU A 82 -10.52 -17.58 -0.91
CA LEU A 82 -11.27 -18.63 -1.55
C LEU A 82 -12.72 -18.45 -1.06
N ASP A 83 -13.38 -17.42 -1.58
CA ASP A 83 -14.82 -17.51 -1.73
C ASP A 83 -15.01 -18.50 -2.89
N LEU A 84 -15.52 -19.70 -2.52
CA LEU A 84 -15.79 -20.88 -3.36
C LEU A 84 -16.21 -20.57 -4.80
#